data_AF-A0A1W9TMU7-F1
#
_entry.id   AF-A0A1W9TMU7-F1
#
_cell.length_a   1.000
_cell.length_b   1.000
_cell.length_c   1.000
_cell.angle_alpha   90.00
_cell.angle_beta   90.00
_cell.angle_gamma   90.00
#
_symmetry.space_group_name_H-M   'P 1'
#
loop_
_entity.id
_entity.type
_entity.pdbx_description
1 polymer ?
#
loop_
_entity_poly.entity_id
_entity_poly.type
_entity_poly.pdbx_seq_one_letter_code
_entity_poly.pdbx_strand_id
1 'polypeptide(L)'
;MPCCYDGISAKLIQQCGYSLTFMSGFAVAAARLGLPDTGLISYAEMLDQGRNICSSVDIPVIGDGDTGYGNTVNVKRTVHGYIRA
;
A
#
# COMPACT_ATOMS: atom_id res chain seq x y z
N MET A 1 11.96 3.82 -9.56
CA MET A 1 11.17 2.93 -8.71
C MET A 1 9.72 3.01 -9.17
N PRO A 2 9.18 1.95 -9.78
CA PRO A 2 7.77 1.90 -10.19
C PRO A 2 6.84 1.65 -8.98
N CYS A 3 5.61 2.14 -9.09
CA CYS A 3 4.58 1.99 -8.07
C CYS A 3 3.70 0.77 -8.37
N CYS A 4 3.30 0.06 -7.33
CA CYS A 4 2.28 -0.99 -7.39
C CYS A 4 0.99 -0.52 -6.71
N TYR A 5 -0.09 -1.23 -7.00
CA TYR A 5 -1.40 -1.06 -6.36
C TYR A 5 -2.11 -2.39 -6.08
N ASP A 6 -1.51 -3.50 -6.52
CA ASP A 6 -1.96 -4.87 -6.28
C ASP A 6 -0.77 -5.85 -6.33
N GLY A 7 -1.02 -7.11 -5.99
CA GLY A 7 0.02 -8.13 -5.95
C GLY A 7 0.62 -8.47 -7.33
N ILE A 8 -0.14 -8.29 -8.42
CA ILE A 8 0.32 -8.58 -9.78
C ILE A 8 1.29 -7.51 -10.25
N SER A 9 0.94 -6.23 -10.11
CA SER A 9 1.82 -5.11 -10.44
C SER A 9 3.13 -5.18 -9.65
N ALA A 10 3.08 -5.51 -8.36
CA ALA A 10 4.27 -5.72 -7.54
C ALA A 10 5.16 -6.87 -8.07
N LYS A 11 4.57 -8.03 -8.43
CA LYS A 11 5.32 -9.16 -9.01
C LYS A 11 5.99 -8.80 -10.33
N LEU A 12 5.30 -8.08 -11.20
CA LEU A 12 5.86 -7.62 -12.48
C LEU A 12 7.06 -6.69 -12.23
N ILE A 13 6.94 -5.79 -11.26
CA ILE A 13 8.04 -4.89 -10.86
C ILE A 13 9.26 -5.69 -10.38
N GLN A 14 9.08 -6.68 -9.50
CA GLN A 14 10.17 -7.55 -9.04
C GLN A 14 10.79 -8.33 -10.22
N GLN A 15 9.98 -8.88 -11.12
CA GLN A 15 10.45 -9.63 -12.29
C GLN A 15 11.24 -8.77 -13.27
N CYS A 16 10.93 -7.47 -13.36
CA CYS A 16 11.73 -6.51 -14.12
C CYS A 16 13.07 -6.16 -13.46
N GLY A 17 13.40 -6.74 -12.29
CA GLY A 17 14.68 -6.57 -11.62
C GLY A 17 14.79 -5.32 -10.75
N TYR A 18 13.68 -4.65 -10.43
CA TYR A 18 13.69 -3.55 -9.47
C TYR A 18 13.88 -4.08 -8.04
N SER A 19 14.71 -3.41 -7.26
CA SER A 19 15.03 -3.81 -5.88
C SER A 19 14.08 -3.26 -4.82
N LEU A 20 13.09 -2.47 -5.22
CA LEU A 20 12.18 -1.73 -4.33
C LEU A 20 10.91 -1.33 -5.11
N THR A 21 9.77 -1.30 -4.44
CA THR A 21 8.54 -0.70 -4.97
C THR A 21 7.83 0.17 -3.92
N PHE A 22 6.82 0.90 -4.37
CA PHE A 22 5.97 1.75 -3.55
C PHE A 22 4.50 1.41 -3.83
N MET A 23 3.73 1.12 -2.79
CA MET A 23 2.28 0.98 -2.87
C MET A 23 1.66 2.37 -2.86
N SER A 24 1.10 2.80 -3.99
CA SER A 24 0.46 4.13 -4.11
C SER A 24 -0.96 4.14 -3.57
N GLY A 25 -1.26 5.02 -2.60
CA GLY A 25 -2.62 5.20 -2.07
C GLY A 25 -3.62 5.63 -3.14
N PHE A 26 -3.25 6.61 -3.97
CA PHE A 26 -4.02 7.02 -5.14
C PHE A 26 -4.40 5.83 -6.03
N ALA A 27 -3.42 5.03 -6.45
CA ALA A 27 -3.66 3.93 -7.38
C ALA A 27 -4.49 2.81 -6.73
N VAL A 28 -4.30 2.56 -5.44
CA VAL A 28 -5.12 1.62 -4.68
C VAL A 28 -6.57 2.11 -4.59
N ALA A 29 -6.82 3.38 -4.26
CA ALA A 29 -8.16 3.94 -4.21
C ALA A 29 -8.86 3.85 -5.58
N ALA A 30 -8.15 4.21 -6.65
CA ALA A 30 -8.66 4.15 -8.02
C ALA A 30 -8.97 2.70 -8.45
N ALA A 31 -8.04 1.77 -8.24
CA ALA A 31 -8.18 0.39 -8.73
C ALA A 31 -9.12 -0.46 -7.86
N ARG A 32 -9.10 -0.28 -6.54
CA ARG A 32 -9.91 -1.09 -5.60
C ARG A 32 -11.34 -0.57 -5.48
N LEU A 33 -11.52 0.76 -5.43
CA LEU A 33 -12.82 1.38 -5.14
C LEU A 33 -13.43 2.11 -6.34
N GLY A 34 -12.66 2.41 -7.39
CA GLY A 34 -13.13 3.27 -8.47
C GLY A 34 -13.38 4.71 -8.02
N LEU A 35 -12.74 5.14 -6.93
CA LEU A 35 -12.94 6.45 -6.29
C LEU A 35 -11.69 7.32 -6.39
N PRO A 36 -11.85 8.66 -6.33
CA PRO A 36 -10.72 9.57 -6.29
C PRO A 36 -9.96 9.48 -4.96
N ASP A 37 -8.71 9.90 -4.99
CA ASP A 37 -7.85 9.97 -3.81
C ASP A 37 -8.15 11.20 -2.95
N THR A 38 -9.25 11.12 -2.20
CA THR A 38 -9.71 12.20 -1.31
C THR A 38 -9.95 11.69 0.11
N GLY A 39 -9.20 10.66 0.53
CA GLY A 39 -9.31 10.08 1.87
C GLY A 39 -10.58 9.25 2.11
N LEU A 40 -11.24 8.80 1.03
CA LEU A 40 -12.43 7.94 1.13
C LEU A 40 -12.09 6.48 1.44
N ILE A 41 -10.90 6.02 1.01
CA ILE A 41 -10.42 4.68 1.35
C ILE A 41 -10.07 4.61 2.83
N SER A 42 -10.50 3.54 3.49
CA SER A 42 -10.24 3.34 4.90
C SER A 42 -8.86 2.75 5.16
N TYR A 43 -8.35 2.98 6.37
CA TYR A 43 -7.14 2.31 6.88
C TYR A 43 -7.18 0.78 6.67
N ALA A 44 -8.32 0.15 6.93
CA ALA A 44 -8.43 -1.30 6.86
C ALA A 44 -8.28 -1.82 5.43
N GLU A 45 -8.83 -1.10 4.45
CA GLU A 45 -8.71 -1.43 3.03
C GLU A 45 -7.28 -1.22 2.52
N MET A 46 -6.62 -0.13 2.93
CA MET A 46 -5.22 0.13 2.63
C MET A 46 -4.30 -0.93 3.22
N LEU A 47 -4.51 -1.30 4.48
CA LEU A 47 -3.74 -2.36 5.15
C LEU A 47 -3.93 -3.73 4.49
N ASP A 48 -5.16 -4.06 4.10
CA ASP A 48 -5.47 -5.30 3.39
C ASP A 48 -4.75 -5.37 2.04
N GLN A 49 -4.71 -4.27 1.28
CA GLN A 49 -3.92 -4.22 0.05
C GLN A 49 -2.42 -4.32 0.28
N GLY A 50 -1.91 -3.64 1.31
CA GLY A 50 -0.51 -3.75 1.72
C GLY A 50 -0.11 -5.20 1.99
N ARG A 51 -0.93 -5.96 2.74
CA ARG A 51 -0.69 -7.39 3.00
C ARG A 51 -0.66 -8.22 1.72
N ASN A 52 -1.61 -8.00 0.83
CA ASN A 52 -1.67 -8.73 -0.44
C ASN A 52 -0.41 -8.46 -1.29
N ILE A 53 0.03 -7.21 -1.35
CA ILE A 53 1.25 -6.80 -2.06
C ILE A 53 2.50 -7.40 -1.40
N CYS A 54 2.69 -7.20 -0.08
CA CYS A 54 3.85 -7.74 0.64
C CYS A 54 3.94 -9.27 0.55
N SER A 55 2.80 -9.98 0.52
CA SER A 55 2.79 -11.45 0.35
C SER A 55 3.16 -11.92 -1.05
N SER A 56 3.18 -11.03 -2.05
CA SER A 56 3.40 -11.39 -3.46
C SER A 56 4.84 -11.20 -3.92
N VAL A 57 5.67 -10.49 -3.15
CA VAL A 57 7.05 -10.12 -3.51
C VAL A 57 8.00 -10.24 -2.31
N ASP A 58 9.29 -10.44 -2.60
CA ASP A 58 10.37 -10.51 -1.60
C ASP A 58 11.16 -9.19 -1.52
N ILE A 59 10.95 -8.27 -2.47
CA ILE A 59 11.55 -6.94 -2.44
C ILE A 59 10.83 -6.03 -1.45
N PRO A 60 11.52 -5.05 -0.81
CA PRO A 60 10.87 -4.11 0.07
C PRO A 60 9.78 -3.29 -0.64
N VAL A 61 8.74 -2.95 0.13
CA VAL A 61 7.59 -2.16 -0.32
C VAL A 61 7.45 -0.94 0.59
N ILE A 62 7.49 0.27 0.02
CA ILE A 62 7.11 1.48 0.74
C ILE A 62 5.59 1.57 0.73
N GLY A 63 4.96 1.62 1.91
CA GLY A 63 3.51 1.79 2.02
C GLY A 63 3.12 3.26 2.15
N ASP A 64 2.15 3.70 1.34
CA ASP A 64 1.46 4.98 1.56
C ASP A 64 0.56 4.90 2.79
N GLY A 65 0.82 5.74 3.79
CA GLY A 65 0.08 5.80 5.05
C GLY A 65 -0.85 7.00 5.17
N ASP A 66 -1.06 7.75 4.08
CA ASP A 66 -1.82 9.00 4.05
C ASP A 66 -1.38 9.96 5.17
N THR A 67 -2.35 10.52 5.90
CA THR A 67 -2.15 11.34 7.10
C THR A 67 -2.21 10.49 8.39
N GLY A 68 -2.17 9.15 8.27
CA GLY A 68 -2.21 8.22 9.39
C GLY A 68 -3.62 7.90 9.92
N TYR A 69 -4.66 8.20 9.14
CA TYR A 69 -6.06 7.79 9.36
C TYR A 69 -6.67 8.24 10.69
N GLY A 70 -6.31 9.44 11.16
CA GLY A 70 -6.88 10.07 12.35
C GLY A 70 -5.87 10.91 13.12
N ASN A 71 -5.79 10.71 14.43
CA ASN A 71 -4.86 11.42 15.31
C ASN A 71 -3.58 10.60 15.58
N THR A 72 -2.75 11.05 16.52
CA THR A 72 -1.48 10.40 16.89
C THR A 72 -1.60 8.93 17.29
N VAL A 73 -2.71 8.53 17.92
CA VAL A 73 -2.98 7.12 18.27
C VAL A 73 -3.30 6.31 17.01
N ASN A 74 -4.00 6.89 16.05
CA ASN A 74 -4.23 6.28 14.74
C ASN A 74 -2.92 6.12 13.98
N VAL A 75 -2.05 7.12 13.95
CA VAL A 75 -0.71 7.01 13.32
C VAL A 75 0.07 5.82 13.89
N LYS A 76 0.09 5.68 15.22
CA LYS A 76 0.74 4.53 15.88
C LYS A 76 0.15 3.20 15.42
N ARG A 77 -1.18 3.10 15.31
CA ARG A 77 -1.87 1.91 14.80
C ARG A 77 -1.50 1.64 13.34
N THR A 78 -1.43 2.67 12.51
CA THR A 78 -1.07 2.58 11.09
C THR A 78 0.32 1.98 10.93
N VAL A 79 1.31 2.56 11.61
CA VAL A 79 2.70 2.07 11.60
C VAL A 79 2.78 0.62 12.06
N HIS A 80 2.17 0.26 13.20
CA HIS A 80 2.17 -1.13 13.68
C HIS A 80 1.47 -2.10 12.73
N GLY A 81 0.43 -1.65 12.02
CA GLY A 81 -0.24 -2.45 11.00
C GLY A 81 0.68 -2.74 9.82
N TYR A 82 1.35 -1.71 9.31
CA TYR A 82 2.21 -1.82 8.13
C TYR A 82 3.48 -2.64 8.41
N ILE A 83 4.03 -2.58 9.63
CA ILE A 83 5.16 -3.44 10.04
C ILE A 83 4.79 -4.93 10.01
N ARG A 84 3.52 -5.27 10.22
CA ARG A 84 3.03 -6.66 10.27
C ARG A 84 2.47 -7.15 8.93
N ALA A 85 2.34 -6.26 7.94
CA ALA A 85 1.80 -6.57 6.64
C ALA A 85 2.87 -7.23 5.76
#